data_AF-V4PZN8-F1
#
_entry.id   AF-V4PZN8-F1
#
_cell.length_a   1.000
_cell.length_b   1.000
_cell.length_c   1.000
_cell.angle_alpha   90.00
_cell.angle_beta   90.00
_cell.angle_gamma   90.00
#
_symmetry.space_group_name_H-M   'P 1'
#
loop_
_entity.id
_entity.type
_entity.pdbx_description
1 polymer ?
#
loop_
_entity_poly.entity_id
_entity_poly.type
_entity_poly.pdbx_seq_one_letter_code
_entity_poly.pdbx_strand_id
1 'polypeptide(L)'
;MATMNISLPEQMKAWAESQAETGKYSNTSDYVRDLIRRDQERAEKIAAMQAVVTRSIASGISDLSMQDILEKARAHVAANGIAKSA
;
A
#
# COMPACT_ATOMS: atom_id res chain seq x y z
N MET A 1 20.29 -18.16 3.09
CA MET A 1 19.91 -17.02 2.23
C MET A 1 20.35 -17.31 0.82
N ALA A 2 19.56 -16.91 -0.18
CA ALA A 2 20.04 -16.86 -1.57
C ALA A 2 20.90 -15.61 -1.76
N THR A 3 22.01 -15.74 -2.51
CA THR A 3 22.91 -14.62 -2.83
C THR A 3 22.55 -14.05 -4.20
N MET A 4 22.47 -12.73 -4.30
CA MET A 4 22.23 -12.01 -5.55
C MET A 4 23.32 -10.97 -5.75
N ASN A 5 24.06 -11.07 -6.86
CA ASN A 5 25.09 -10.10 -7.23
C ASN A 5 24.49 -9.05 -8.16
N ILE A 6 24.75 -7.78 -7.90
CA ILE A 6 24.23 -6.66 -8.69
C ILE A 6 25.40 -5.70 -8.95
N SER A 7 25.58 -5.30 -10.21
CA SER A 7 26.51 -4.23 -10.57
C SER A 7 25.78 -2.89 -10.54
N LEU A 8 26.34 -1.93 -9.81
CA LEU A 8 25.80 -0.58 -9.69
C LEU A 8 26.82 0.45 -10.18
N PRO A 9 26.39 1.56 -10.79
CA PRO A 9 27.25 2.73 -10.98
C PRO A 9 27.80 3.22 -9.63
N GLU A 10 29.01 3.79 -9.64
CA GLU A 10 29.71 4.21 -8.42
C GLU A 10 28.86 5.13 -7.53
N GLN A 11 28.14 6.07 -8.13
CA GLN A 11 27.26 6.99 -7.39
C GLN A 11 26.13 6.26 -6.64
N MET A 12 25.56 5.21 -7.24
CA MET A 12 24.49 4.42 -6.60
C MET A 12 25.05 3.53 -5.49
N LYS A 13 26.26 2.99 -5.69
CA LYS A 13 26.96 2.23 -4.65
C LYS A 13 27.24 3.12 -3.44
N ALA A 14 27.86 4.28 -3.65
CA ALA A 14 28.19 5.23 -2.58
C ALA A 14 26.93 5.69 -1.82
N TRP A 15 25.83 5.94 -2.54
CA TRP A 15 24.54 6.20 -1.90
C TRP A 15 24.10 5.05 -1.00
N ALA A 16 24.10 3.82 -1.52
CA ALA A 16 23.64 2.65 -0.77
C ALA A 16 24.53 2.36 0.47
N GLU A 17 25.83 2.58 0.37
CA GLU A 17 26.78 2.50 1.49
C GLU A 17 26.49 3.57 2.55
N SER A 18 26.26 4.83 2.15
CA SER A 18 25.88 5.91 3.08
C SER A 18 24.60 5.59 3.87
N GLN A 19 23.67 4.84 3.28
CA GLN A 19 22.45 4.43 4.00
C GLN A 19 22.76 3.44 5.12
N ALA A 20 23.73 2.55 4.93
CA ALA A 20 24.19 1.64 5.99
C ALA A 20 24.91 2.39 7.12
N GLU A 21 25.63 3.46 6.80
CA GLU A 21 26.34 4.29 7.80
C GLU A 21 25.41 5.08 8.73
N THR A 22 24.14 5.29 8.36
CA THR A 22 23.16 6.00 9.21
C THR A 22 22.78 5.24 10.49
N GLY A 23 23.23 3.98 10.66
CA GLY A 23 22.86 3.11 11.77
C GLY A 23 21.47 2.47 11.63
N LYS A 24 20.72 2.81 10.58
CA LYS A 24 19.41 2.23 10.28
C LYS A 24 19.50 0.81 9.69
N TYR A 25 20.60 0.50 9.01
CA TYR A 25 20.83 -0.80 8.38
C TYR A 25 22.22 -1.30 8.74
N SER A 26 22.38 -2.61 8.95
CA SER A 26 23.69 -3.18 9.35
C SER A 26 24.68 -3.26 8.19
N ASN A 27 24.18 -3.30 6.95
CA ASN A 27 24.98 -3.34 5.72
C ASN A 27 24.13 -2.92 4.50
N THR A 28 24.79 -2.78 3.35
CA THR A 28 24.14 -2.40 2.09
C THR A 28 23.09 -3.42 1.63
N SER A 29 23.29 -4.72 1.86
CA SER A 29 22.30 -5.74 1.51
C SER A 29 21.01 -5.63 2.35
N ASP A 30 21.11 -5.21 3.61
CA ASP A 30 19.94 -4.97 4.46
C ASP A 30 19.11 -3.81 3.91
N TYR A 31 19.77 -2.73 3.50
CA TYR A 31 19.12 -1.61 2.81
C TYR A 31 18.42 -2.05 1.52
N VAL A 32 19.10 -2.84 0.67
CA VAL A 32 18.51 -3.34 -0.58
C VAL A 32 17.31 -4.26 -0.32
N ARG A 33 17.37 -5.15 0.68
CA ARG A 33 16.21 -6.00 1.05
C ARG A 33 15.03 -5.17 1.51
N ASP A 34 15.27 -4.09 2.26
CA ASP A 34 14.22 -3.17 2.68
C ASP A 34 13.60 -2.43 1.50
N LEU A 35 14.40 -1.99 0.52
CA LEU A 35 13.87 -1.42 -0.72
C LEU A 35 12.98 -2.39 -1.49
N ILE A 36 13.40 -3.65 -1.63
CA ILE A 36 12.61 -4.70 -2.29
C ILE A 36 11.28 -4.90 -1.56
N ARG A 37 11.29 -4.95 -0.22
CA ARG A 37 10.06 -5.07 0.56
C ARG A 37 9.12 -3.89 0.36
N ARG A 38 9.64 -2.66 0.36
CA ARG A 38 8.83 -1.45 0.09
C ARG A 38 8.25 -1.44 -1.32
N ASP A 39 9.00 -1.95 -2.29
CA ASP A 39 8.53 -2.09 -3.67
C ASP A 39 7.38 -3.09 -3.76
N GLN A 40 7.51 -4.25 -3.12
CA GLN A 40 6.44 -5.26 -3.01
C GLN A 40 5.19 -4.67 -2.34
N GLU A 41 5.33 -4.04 -1.18
CA GLU A 41 4.21 -3.40 -0.46
C GLU A 41 3.52 -2.32 -1.31
N ARG A 42 4.29 -1.55 -2.10
CA ARG A 42 3.73 -0.54 -3.00
C ARG A 42 2.95 -1.21 -4.14
N ALA A 43 3.52 -2.24 -4.76
CA ALA A 43 2.87 -2.98 -5.84
C ALA A 43 1.56 -3.62 -5.36
N GLU A 44 1.55 -4.23 -4.18
CA GLU A 44 0.36 -4.81 -3.55
C GLU A 44 -0.73 -3.76 -3.30
N LYS A 45 -0.38 -2.60 -2.74
CA LYS A 45 -1.33 -1.50 -2.52
C LYS A 45 -1.94 -0.99 -3.82
N ILE A 46 -1.13 -0.86 -4.87
CA ILE A 46 -1.61 -0.45 -6.20
C ILE A 46 -2.58 -1.50 -6.76
N ALA A 47 -2.20 -2.78 -6.71
CA ALA A 47 -3.04 -3.87 -7.19
C ALA A 47 -4.37 -3.95 -6.43
N ALA A 48 -4.34 -3.79 -5.11
CA ALA A 48 -5.55 -3.76 -4.28
C ALA A 48 -6.48 -2.59 -4.66
N MET A 49 -5.92 -1.39 -4.84
CA MET A 49 -6.69 -0.21 -5.27
C MET A 49 -7.28 -0.42 -6.66
N GLN A 50 -6.49 -0.91 -7.61
CA GLN A 50 -6.96 -1.22 -8.97
C GLN A 50 -8.11 -2.22 -8.94
N ALA A 51 -8.02 -3.28 -8.12
CA ALA A 51 -9.10 -4.25 -7.98
C ALA A 51 -10.39 -3.61 -7.43
N VAL A 52 -10.29 -2.69 -6.46
CA VAL A 52 -11.46 -1.92 -5.96
C VAL A 52 -12.05 -1.07 -7.08
N VAL A 53 -11.24 -0.29 -7.79
CA VAL A 53 -11.69 0.58 -8.88
C VAL A 53 -12.35 -0.23 -10.01
N THR A 54 -11.74 -1.35 -10.42
CA THR A 54 -12.33 -2.24 -11.44
C THR A 54 -13.69 -2.76 -10.99
N ARG A 55 -13.84 -3.21 -9.74
CA ARG A 55 -15.14 -3.65 -9.21
C ARG A 55 -16.15 -2.51 -9.18
N SER A 56 -15.76 -1.32 -8.78
CA SER A 56 -16.64 -0.13 -8.74
C SER A 56 -17.10 0.31 -10.12
N ILE A 57 -16.23 0.26 -11.14
CA ILE A 57 -16.61 0.55 -12.52
C ILE A 57 -17.58 -0.54 -13.02
N ALA A 58 -17.29 -1.81 -12.75
CA ALA A 58 -18.15 -2.93 -13.15
C ALA A 58 -19.53 -2.91 -12.47
N SER A 59 -19.64 -2.32 -11.27
CA SER A 59 -20.94 -2.17 -10.59
C SER A 59 -21.86 -1.11 -11.22
N GLY A 60 -21.38 -0.35 -12.20
CA GLY A 60 -22.14 0.69 -12.88
C GLY A 60 -22.26 1.98 -12.07
N ILE A 61 -22.91 2.98 -12.68
CA ILE A 61 -23.14 4.29 -12.06
C ILE A 61 -24.40 4.22 -11.20
N SER A 62 -24.33 4.78 -9.99
CA SER A 62 -25.49 4.88 -9.11
C SER A 62 -26.30 6.14 -9.44
N ASP A 63 -27.63 5.99 -9.52
CA ASP A 63 -28.56 7.11 -9.63
C ASP A 63 -28.85 7.80 -8.28
N LEU A 64 -28.24 7.32 -7.19
CA LEU A 64 -28.47 7.87 -5.85
C LEU A 64 -27.79 9.22 -5.69
N SER A 65 -28.56 10.20 -5.20
CA SER A 65 -28.00 11.46 -4.75
C SER A 65 -27.26 11.29 -3.42
N MET A 66 -26.45 12.30 -3.05
CA MET A 66 -25.81 12.34 -1.74
C MET A 66 -26.83 12.29 -0.59
N GLN A 67 -28.01 12.88 -0.77
CA GLN A 67 -29.08 12.84 0.22
C GLN A 67 -29.61 11.41 0.40
N ASP A 68 -29.87 10.70 -0.70
CA ASP A 68 -30.33 9.30 -0.65
C ASP A 68 -29.30 8.39 0.06
N ILE A 69 -28.00 8.63 -0.19
CA ILE A 69 -26.91 7.88 0.45
C ILE A 69 -26.89 8.13 1.96
N LEU A 70 -27.03 9.39 2.39
CA LEU A 70 -27.04 9.76 3.81
C LEU A 70 -28.26 9.19 4.54
N GLU A 71 -29.45 9.25 3.92
CA GLU A 71 -30.67 8.67 4.47
C GLU A 71 -30.54 7.15 4.62
N LYS A 72 -30.01 6.46 3.60
CA LYS A 72 -29.72 5.02 3.68
C LYS A 72 -28.72 4.69 4.78
N ALA A 73 -27.65 5.48 4.94
CA ALA A 73 -26.65 5.26 5.99
C ALA A 73 -27.25 5.44 7.40
N ARG A 74 -28.08 6.47 7.61
CA ARG A 74 -28.78 6.69 8.89
C ARG A 74 -29.76 5.56 9.20
N ALA A 75 -30.54 5.13 8.22
CA ALA A 75 -31.45 4.00 8.37
C ALA A 75 -30.70 2.71 8.74
N HIS A 76 -29.55 2.45 8.10
CA HIS A 76 -28.71 1.29 8.40
C HIS A 76 -28.20 1.31 9.85
N VAL A 77 -27.70 2.46 10.33
CA VAL A 77 -27.24 2.60 11.73
C VAL A 77 -28.38 2.47 12.73
N ALA A 78 -29.56 3.02 12.43
CA ALA A 78 -30.73 2.91 13.30
C ALA A 78 -31.25 1.46 13.40
N ALA A 79 -31.16 0.70 12.30
CA ALA A 79 -31.60 -0.69 12.26
C ALA A 79 -30.62 -1.67 12.92
N ASN A 80 -29.30 -1.44 12.80
CA ASN A 80 -28.28 -2.40 13.22
C ASN A 80 -27.50 -1.98 14.47
N GLY A 81 -27.67 -0.74 14.94
CA GLY A 81 -26.82 -0.14 15.98
C GLY A 81 -25.37 0.01 15.53
N ILE A 82 -24.59 0.87 16.20
CA ILE A 82 -23.15 0.91 15.97
C ILE A 82 -22.57 -0.35 16.59
N ALA A 83 -22.34 -1.40 15.79
CA ALA A 83 -21.51 -2.51 16.23
C ALA A 83 -20.14 -1.93 16.59
N LYS A 84 -19.86 -1.78 17.89
CA LYS A 84 -18.52 -1.56 18.41
C LYS A 84 -17.69 -2.79 18.01
N SER A 85 -16.94 -2.71 16.92
CA SER A 85 -15.84 -3.62 16.68
C SER A 85 -14.71 -3.24 17.63
N ALA A 86 -14.57 -4.01 18.70
CA ALA A 86 -13.35 -4.09 19.50
C ALA A 86 -12.25 -4.79 18.69
#